data_AF-A0A444VWR6-F1
#
_entry.id   AF-A0A444VWR6-F1
#
_cell.length_a   1.000
_cell.length_b   1.000
_cell.length_c   1.000
_cell.angle_alpha   90.00
_cell.angle_beta   90.00
_cell.angle_gamma   90.00
#
_symmetry.space_group_name_H-M   'P 1'
#
loop_
_entity.id
_entity.type
_entity.pdbx_description
1 polymer ?
#
loop_
_entity_poly.entity_id
_entity_poly.type
_entity_poly.pdbx_seq_one_letter_code
_entity_poly.pdbx_strand_id
1 'polypeptide(L)'
;MDSKQLFRLFNSKFFKANWLDENGKLAQNDGEVKWFYCGINQDFNSEIVNETINKTFEEDEVYLFISSNKSSLVSKSIVVEEIGKMLHKKEIGVMNKSCTKIIHFTTYGVFSSGIIRDFPKSRLRTVGTPLKVVFHANILDSSTEKVADAIEDHFSNLEEELHRDYGGILEHLWIDLELVESHLKSRDSWHFRFQKRVDNPESHTELYSYNVGHYSVKPDFEKLRKLSSETSICSYIFELLYESTQVLVNKQKKLDGFNATAFRQDFLSACKKLGYID
;
A
#
# COMPACT_ATOMS: atom_id res chain seq x y z
N MET A 1 2.74 -30.79 -10.18
CA MET A 1 1.78 -29.83 -10.74
C MET A 1 1.82 -29.97 -12.24
N ASP A 2 0.67 -30.02 -12.91
CA ASP A 2 0.64 -29.98 -14.38
C ASP A 2 0.98 -28.56 -14.89
N SER A 3 1.24 -28.43 -16.20
CA SER A 3 1.59 -27.15 -16.84
C SER A 3 0.55 -26.06 -16.62
N LYS A 4 -0.74 -26.40 -16.58
CA LYS A 4 -1.83 -25.43 -16.41
C LYS A 4 -1.89 -24.93 -14.98
N GLN A 5 -1.66 -25.80 -14.01
CA GLN A 5 -1.53 -25.46 -12.60
C GLN A 5 -0.30 -24.56 -12.37
N LEU A 6 0.83 -24.86 -12.99
CA LEU A 6 2.03 -24.03 -12.93
C LEU A 6 1.79 -22.64 -13.51
N PHE A 7 1.17 -22.52 -14.68
CA PHE A 7 0.89 -21.22 -15.27
C PHE A 7 -0.09 -20.38 -14.41
N ARG A 8 -1.07 -21.02 -13.75
CA ARG A 8 -1.94 -20.35 -12.77
C ARG A 8 -1.16 -19.89 -11.53
N LEU A 9 -0.22 -20.70 -11.06
CA LEU A 9 0.67 -20.33 -9.95
C LEU A 9 1.48 -19.09 -10.31
N PHE A 10 2.09 -19.05 -11.50
CA PHE A 10 2.83 -17.89 -11.99
C PHE A 10 1.98 -16.62 -11.95
N ASN A 11 0.80 -16.64 -12.58
CA ASN A 11 -0.10 -15.47 -12.59
C ASN A 11 -0.51 -15.02 -11.18
N SER A 12 -0.68 -15.95 -10.23
CA SER A 12 -1.03 -15.61 -8.85
C SER A 12 0.12 -14.99 -8.04
N LYS A 13 1.36 -15.17 -8.49
CA LYS A 13 2.58 -14.70 -7.81
C LYS A 13 3.22 -13.50 -8.51
N PHE A 14 3.06 -13.37 -9.82
CA PHE A 14 3.61 -12.26 -10.61
C PHE A 14 3.20 -10.89 -10.06
N PHE A 15 1.90 -10.68 -9.80
CA PHE A 15 1.39 -9.42 -9.21
C PHE A 15 1.76 -9.19 -7.75
N LYS A 16 2.51 -10.11 -7.14
CA LYS A 16 3.07 -9.97 -5.79
C LYS A 16 4.58 -9.78 -5.80
N ALA A 17 5.18 -9.65 -6.98
CA ALA A 17 6.60 -9.41 -7.13
C ALA A 17 6.91 -7.94 -6.81
N ASN A 18 7.86 -7.72 -5.93
CA ASN A 18 8.55 -6.45 -5.78
C ASN A 18 9.86 -6.54 -6.55
N TRP A 19 10.03 -5.68 -7.54
CA TRP A 19 11.19 -5.69 -8.43
C TRP A 19 12.41 -5.06 -7.78
N LEU A 20 13.60 -5.46 -8.27
CA LEU A 20 14.86 -5.00 -7.71
C LEU A 20 15.43 -3.78 -8.46
N ASP A 21 16.12 -2.92 -7.73
CA ASP A 21 16.90 -1.81 -8.25
C ASP A 21 18.30 -2.25 -8.74
N GLU A 22 19.11 -1.29 -9.17
CA GLU A 22 20.48 -1.56 -9.65
C GLU A 22 21.43 -2.13 -8.59
N ASN A 23 21.12 -1.92 -7.32
CA ASN A 23 21.88 -2.39 -6.17
C ASN A 23 21.38 -3.74 -5.63
N GLY A 24 20.33 -4.30 -6.25
CA GLY A 24 19.69 -5.53 -5.80
C GLY A 24 18.79 -5.35 -4.56
N LYS A 25 18.38 -4.13 -4.24
CA LYS A 25 17.37 -3.81 -3.22
C LYS A 25 16.00 -3.69 -3.85
N LEU A 26 14.93 -3.65 -3.04
CA LEU A 26 13.58 -3.41 -3.57
C LEU A 26 13.50 -1.99 -4.15
N ALA A 27 13.09 -1.87 -5.41
CA ALA A 27 12.80 -0.59 -6.04
C ALA A 27 11.66 0.13 -5.29
N GLN A 28 11.75 1.44 -5.14
CA GLN A 28 10.72 2.25 -4.46
C GLN A 28 9.68 2.83 -5.43
N ASN A 29 9.94 2.74 -6.74
CA ASN A 29 9.02 3.13 -7.81
C ASN A 29 9.43 2.44 -9.12
N ASP A 30 8.57 2.53 -10.15
CA ASP A 30 8.80 1.90 -11.45
C ASP A 30 10.05 2.42 -12.17
N GLY A 31 10.45 3.67 -11.91
CA GLY A 31 11.64 4.30 -12.50
C GLY A 31 12.96 3.76 -11.95
N GLU A 32 12.95 3.19 -10.75
CA GLU A 32 14.12 2.58 -10.11
C GLU A 32 14.32 1.11 -10.46
N VAL A 33 13.33 0.47 -11.10
CA VAL A 33 13.40 -0.96 -11.44
C VAL A 33 14.55 -1.19 -12.41
N LYS A 34 15.46 -2.11 -12.03
CA LYS A 34 16.56 -2.50 -12.90
C LYS A 34 16.05 -3.44 -13.99
N TRP A 35 16.16 -2.96 -15.23
CA TRP A 35 15.96 -3.76 -16.43
C TRP A 35 17.31 -4.11 -17.06
N PHE A 36 17.43 -5.35 -17.51
CA PHE A 36 18.57 -5.85 -18.26
C PHE A 36 18.15 -6.15 -19.68
N TYR A 37 18.97 -5.75 -20.66
CA TYR A 37 18.78 -6.14 -22.04
C TYR A 37 19.47 -7.48 -22.30
N CYS A 38 18.72 -8.44 -22.85
CA CYS A 38 19.21 -9.74 -23.27
C CYS A 38 18.96 -10.03 -24.75
N GLY A 39 18.33 -9.11 -25.50
CA GLY A 39 18.04 -9.29 -26.92
C GLY A 39 17.05 -10.42 -27.21
N ILE A 40 16.81 -10.65 -28.50
CA ILE A 40 15.96 -11.74 -29.01
C ILE A 40 16.57 -12.34 -30.28
N ASN A 41 16.22 -13.59 -30.60
CA ASN A 41 16.70 -14.29 -31.80
C ASN A 41 18.25 -14.29 -31.88
N GLN A 42 18.81 -13.71 -32.95
CA GLN A 42 20.26 -13.65 -33.18
C GLN A 42 20.99 -12.73 -32.19
N ASP A 43 20.28 -11.76 -31.61
CA ASP A 43 20.81 -10.82 -30.62
C ASP A 43 20.68 -11.36 -29.18
N PHE A 44 20.13 -12.57 -29.01
CA PHE A 44 19.94 -13.14 -27.68
C PHE A 44 21.27 -13.42 -26.99
N ASN A 45 21.54 -12.68 -25.91
CA ASN A 45 22.71 -12.86 -25.07
C ASN A 45 22.43 -13.94 -24.01
N SER A 46 22.88 -15.16 -24.28
CA SER A 46 22.70 -16.27 -23.34
C SER A 46 23.55 -16.16 -22.07
N GLU A 47 24.68 -15.44 -22.11
CA GLU A 47 25.61 -15.31 -21.00
C GLU A 47 25.00 -14.49 -19.87
N ILE A 48 24.47 -13.30 -20.17
CA ILE A 48 23.83 -12.44 -19.17
C ILE A 48 22.62 -13.12 -18.51
N VAL A 49 21.86 -13.89 -19.28
CA VAL A 49 20.71 -14.65 -18.79
C VAL A 49 21.16 -15.77 -17.86
N ASN A 50 22.19 -16.53 -18.26
CA ASN A 50 22.75 -17.61 -17.43
C ASN A 50 23.36 -17.08 -16.13
N GLU A 51 24.13 -15.99 -16.18
CA GLU A 51 24.70 -15.34 -15.00
C GLU A 51 23.60 -14.88 -14.03
N THR A 52 22.56 -14.23 -14.54
CA THR A 52 21.44 -13.76 -13.73
C THR A 52 20.69 -14.92 -13.08
N ILE A 53 20.36 -15.97 -13.86
CA ILE A 53 19.67 -17.16 -13.34
C ILE A 53 20.47 -17.80 -12.20
N ASN A 54 21.78 -17.94 -12.36
CA ASN A 54 22.64 -18.54 -11.34
C ASN A 54 22.83 -17.65 -10.12
N LYS A 55 22.85 -16.32 -10.29
CA LYS A 55 22.94 -15.36 -9.18
C LYS A 55 21.64 -15.30 -8.38
N THR A 56 20.49 -15.34 -9.07
CA THR A 56 19.18 -15.22 -8.43
C THR A 56 18.76 -16.53 -7.76
N PHE A 57 19.00 -17.67 -8.39
CA PHE A 57 18.51 -18.97 -7.93
C PHE A 57 19.66 -19.88 -7.47
N GLU A 58 19.63 -20.18 -6.17
CA GLU A 58 20.59 -21.09 -5.52
C GLU A 58 20.34 -22.53 -5.94
N GLU A 59 19.09 -22.89 -6.20
CA GLU A 59 18.67 -24.23 -6.58
C GLU A 59 19.05 -24.60 -8.02
N ASP A 60 19.37 -25.87 -8.27
CA ASP A 60 19.71 -26.39 -9.61
C ASP A 60 18.50 -26.48 -10.55
N GLU A 61 17.30 -26.55 -10.00
CA GLU A 61 16.04 -26.64 -10.72
C GLU A 61 15.10 -25.49 -10.34
N VAL A 62 14.45 -24.93 -11.35
CA VAL A 62 13.53 -23.80 -11.24
C VAL A 62 12.26 -24.07 -12.04
N TYR A 63 11.18 -23.39 -11.67
CA TYR A 63 9.97 -23.39 -12.49
C TYR A 63 10.13 -22.43 -13.66
N LEU A 64 9.88 -22.94 -14.87
CA LEU A 64 9.84 -22.18 -16.11
C LEU A 64 8.38 -22.06 -16.57
N PHE A 65 7.94 -20.83 -16.82
CA PHE A 65 6.57 -20.51 -17.19
C PHE A 65 6.54 -19.79 -18.54
N ILE A 66 5.99 -20.44 -19.57
CA ILE A 66 5.87 -19.86 -20.93
C ILE A 66 4.41 -19.77 -21.35
N SER A 67 3.62 -20.80 -21.06
CA SER A 67 2.18 -20.84 -21.34
C SER A 67 1.47 -21.92 -20.52
N SER A 68 0.14 -21.92 -20.58
CA SER A 68 -0.71 -22.92 -19.90
C SER A 68 -0.41 -24.37 -20.31
N ASN A 69 0.14 -24.59 -21.49
CA ASN A 69 0.56 -25.90 -22.01
C ASN A 69 2.08 -26.10 -22.09
N LYS A 70 2.87 -25.09 -21.72
CA LYS A 70 4.33 -25.13 -21.74
C LYS A 70 4.90 -24.45 -20.48
N SER A 71 4.66 -25.06 -19.34
CA SER A 71 5.26 -24.69 -18.05
C SER A 71 5.72 -25.96 -17.33
N SER A 72 6.91 -25.94 -16.76
CA SER A 72 7.53 -27.13 -16.16
C SER A 72 8.59 -26.78 -15.11
N LEU A 73 8.92 -27.74 -14.25
CA LEU A 73 10.14 -27.70 -13.44
C LEU A 73 11.30 -28.21 -14.32
N VAL A 74 12.37 -27.43 -14.43
CA VAL A 74 13.53 -27.75 -15.29
C VAL A 74 14.84 -27.37 -14.61
N SER A 75 15.95 -27.96 -15.05
CA SER A 75 17.29 -27.54 -14.64
C SER A 75 17.62 -26.15 -15.20
N LYS A 76 18.43 -25.36 -14.47
CA LYS A 76 18.88 -24.02 -14.90
C LYS A 76 19.50 -24.02 -16.30
N SER A 77 20.21 -25.08 -16.67
CA SER A 77 20.81 -25.25 -18.01
C SER A 77 19.79 -25.25 -19.16
N ILE A 78 18.59 -25.80 -18.95
CA ILE A 78 17.52 -25.86 -19.96
C ILE A 78 16.81 -24.51 -20.08
N VAL A 79 16.76 -23.74 -18.99
CA VAL A 79 16.03 -22.46 -18.94
C VAL A 79 16.55 -21.47 -19.98
N VAL A 80 17.88 -21.31 -20.07
CA VAL A 80 18.51 -20.36 -20.99
C VAL A 80 18.18 -20.69 -22.45
N GLU A 81 18.22 -21.98 -22.80
CA GLU A 81 17.88 -22.48 -24.13
C GLU A 81 16.41 -22.21 -24.47
N GLU A 82 15.50 -22.50 -23.55
CA GLU A 82 14.06 -22.27 -23.77
C GLU A 82 13.71 -20.79 -23.84
N ILE A 83 14.38 -19.93 -23.07
CA ILE A 83 14.22 -18.48 -23.18
C ILE A 83 14.61 -18.01 -24.59
N GLY A 84 15.81 -18.35 -25.06
CA GLY A 84 16.28 -17.93 -26.38
C GLY A 84 15.34 -18.35 -27.53
N LYS A 85 14.75 -19.55 -27.43
CA LYS A 85 13.79 -20.07 -28.43
C LYS A 85 12.44 -19.36 -28.41
N MET A 86 11.96 -18.93 -27.25
CA MET A 86 10.55 -18.56 -27.06
C MET A 86 10.33 -17.07 -26.82
N LEU A 87 11.37 -16.31 -26.44
CA LEU A 87 11.21 -14.94 -25.95
C LEU A 87 10.57 -14.00 -26.98
N HIS A 88 10.89 -14.16 -28.27
CA HIS A 88 10.26 -13.37 -29.34
C HIS A 88 8.77 -13.66 -29.59
N LYS A 89 8.20 -14.69 -28.93
CA LYS A 89 6.80 -15.11 -29.10
C LYS A 89 5.96 -14.92 -27.85
N LYS A 90 6.57 -15.04 -26.67
CA LYS A 90 5.91 -15.08 -25.36
C LYS A 90 6.80 -14.45 -24.30
N GLU A 91 6.17 -13.78 -23.36
CA GLU A 91 6.81 -13.45 -22.08
C GLU A 91 7.10 -14.73 -21.31
N ILE A 92 8.18 -14.72 -20.54
CA ILE A 92 8.68 -15.91 -19.85
C ILE A 92 8.93 -15.55 -18.39
N GLY A 93 8.37 -16.36 -17.50
CA GLY A 93 8.63 -16.30 -16.07
C GLY A 93 9.58 -17.41 -15.65
N VAL A 94 10.45 -17.12 -14.69
CA VAL A 94 11.25 -18.12 -13.97
C VAL A 94 11.07 -17.88 -12.48
N MET A 95 10.77 -18.91 -11.70
CA MET A 95 10.70 -18.81 -10.22
C MET A 95 11.46 -19.95 -9.58
N ASN A 96 11.98 -19.69 -8.38
CA ASN A 96 12.55 -20.76 -7.56
C ASN A 96 11.45 -21.65 -6.96
N LYS A 97 11.83 -22.81 -6.41
CA LYS A 97 10.87 -23.82 -5.93
C LYS A 97 9.98 -23.33 -4.79
N SER A 98 10.49 -22.44 -3.94
CA SER A 98 9.72 -21.83 -2.84
C SER A 98 8.83 -20.66 -3.29
N CYS A 99 8.88 -20.27 -4.57
CA CYS A 99 8.14 -19.13 -5.12
C CYS A 99 8.39 -17.83 -4.36
N THR A 100 9.64 -17.58 -3.99
CA THR A 100 10.09 -16.36 -3.27
C THR A 100 10.94 -15.44 -4.13
N LYS A 101 11.56 -15.96 -5.20
CA LYS A 101 12.33 -15.19 -6.18
C LYS A 101 11.74 -15.39 -7.57
N ILE A 102 11.76 -14.35 -8.40
CA ILE A 102 11.23 -14.36 -9.77
C ILE A 102 12.19 -13.63 -10.72
N ILE A 103 12.26 -14.11 -11.96
CA ILE A 103 12.76 -13.33 -13.10
C ILE A 103 11.65 -13.30 -14.14
N HIS A 104 11.39 -12.13 -14.72
CA HIS A 104 10.42 -11.97 -15.80
C HIS A 104 11.08 -11.38 -17.04
N PHE A 105 10.90 -12.06 -18.16
CA PHE A 105 11.41 -11.69 -19.47
C PHE A 105 10.26 -11.26 -20.39
N THR A 106 10.40 -10.13 -21.05
CA THR A 106 9.40 -9.58 -21.98
C THR A 106 9.68 -9.98 -23.42
N THR A 107 8.69 -9.86 -24.30
CA THR A 107 8.86 -10.21 -25.72
C THR A 107 9.85 -9.33 -26.49
N TYR A 108 10.32 -8.24 -25.87
CA TYR A 108 11.27 -7.30 -26.47
C TYR A 108 12.73 -7.54 -26.04
N GLY A 109 13.00 -8.65 -25.33
CA GLY A 109 14.37 -9.00 -24.94
C GLY A 109 14.89 -8.21 -23.75
N VAL A 110 14.02 -7.78 -22.84
CA VAL A 110 14.42 -7.23 -21.54
C VAL A 110 13.90 -8.09 -20.41
N PHE A 111 14.59 -8.09 -19.27
CA PHE A 111 14.15 -8.79 -18.08
C PHE A 111 14.45 -8.03 -16.79
N SER A 112 13.73 -8.38 -15.73
CA SER A 112 14.00 -7.93 -14.37
C SER A 112 13.88 -9.06 -13.37
N SER A 113 14.58 -8.93 -12.25
CA SER A 113 14.52 -9.87 -11.12
C SER A 113 13.73 -9.24 -9.98
N GLY A 114 13.02 -10.07 -9.22
CA GLY A 114 12.18 -9.62 -8.11
C GLY A 114 12.09 -10.63 -6.98
N ILE A 115 11.54 -10.16 -5.87
CA ILE A 115 11.19 -10.97 -4.70
C ILE A 115 9.68 -11.03 -4.62
N ILE A 116 9.13 -12.24 -4.48
CA ILE A 116 7.71 -12.45 -4.28
C ILE A 116 7.43 -12.34 -2.78
N ARG A 117 6.62 -11.36 -2.39
CA ARG A 117 6.19 -11.20 -0.99
C ARG A 117 4.74 -11.65 -0.85
N ASP A 118 4.47 -12.51 0.13
CA ASP A 118 3.09 -12.86 0.45
C ASP A 118 2.49 -11.85 1.42
N PHE A 119 1.39 -11.24 0.99
CA PHE A 119 0.60 -10.32 1.78
C PHE A 119 -0.66 -11.06 2.26
N PRO A 120 -0.74 -11.45 3.54
CA PRO A 120 -1.89 -12.20 4.06
C PRO A 120 -3.16 -11.35 4.00
N LYS A 121 -4.36 -11.95 4.07
CA LYS A 121 -5.63 -11.17 4.10
C LYS A 121 -5.86 -10.43 5.43
N SER A 122 -5.10 -10.80 6.45
CA SER A 122 -5.12 -10.21 7.78
C SER A 122 -3.83 -10.58 8.49
N ARG A 123 -3.39 -9.75 9.44
CA ARG A 123 -2.27 -10.07 10.33
C ARG A 123 -2.55 -9.62 11.75
N LEU A 124 -1.81 -10.19 12.69
CA LEU A 124 -1.72 -9.64 14.03
C LEU A 124 -0.88 -8.37 13.99
N ARG A 125 -1.33 -7.34 14.71
CA ARG A 125 -0.54 -6.13 14.92
C ARG A 125 0.72 -6.49 15.71
N THR A 126 1.85 -5.94 15.30
CA THR A 126 3.11 -6.03 16.05
C THR A 126 2.97 -5.24 17.36
N VAL A 127 3.20 -5.91 18.49
CA VAL A 127 3.12 -5.29 19.83
C VAL A 127 4.10 -4.13 19.94
N GLY A 128 3.70 -3.03 20.57
CA GLY A 128 4.55 -1.85 20.75
C GLY A 128 4.61 -0.92 19.54
N THR A 129 4.00 -1.28 18.41
CA THR A 129 4.04 -0.44 17.19
C THR A 129 3.03 0.69 17.32
N PRO A 130 3.43 1.97 17.27
CA PRO A 130 2.49 3.07 17.41
C PRO A 130 1.39 3.08 16.34
N LEU A 131 0.22 3.65 16.69
CA LEU A 131 -0.88 3.87 15.76
C LEU A 131 -0.45 4.90 14.70
N LYS A 132 -0.72 4.62 13.43
CA LYS A 132 -0.59 5.59 12.35
C LYS A 132 -1.93 6.26 12.11
N VAL A 133 -2.08 7.49 12.58
CA VAL A 133 -3.25 8.32 12.30
C VAL A 133 -2.97 9.11 11.03
N VAL A 134 -3.96 9.21 10.14
CA VAL A 134 -3.89 10.06 8.96
C VAL A 134 -5.22 10.80 8.82
N PHE A 135 -5.14 12.12 8.62
CA PHE A 135 -6.28 12.96 8.31
C PHE A 135 -6.25 13.35 6.84
N HIS A 136 -7.41 13.32 6.19
CA HIS A 136 -7.53 13.71 4.78
C HIS A 136 -8.58 14.80 4.61
N ALA A 137 -8.25 15.83 3.81
CA ALA A 137 -9.18 16.88 3.37
C ALA A 137 -9.11 17.06 1.84
N ASN A 138 -8.84 15.98 1.11
CA ASN A 138 -8.50 15.98 -0.31
C ASN A 138 -9.71 15.90 -1.27
N ILE A 139 -10.93 15.76 -0.76
CA ILE A 139 -12.17 15.80 -1.54
C ILE A 139 -12.92 17.09 -1.19
N LEU A 140 -12.72 18.11 -2.02
CA LEU A 140 -13.22 19.47 -1.83
C LEU A 140 -13.94 20.00 -3.07
N ASP A 141 -14.71 21.07 -2.89
CA ASP A 141 -15.24 21.90 -3.97
C ASP A 141 -14.63 23.31 -3.90
N SER A 142 -14.82 24.12 -4.93
CA SER A 142 -14.25 25.47 -4.99
C SER A 142 -14.70 26.39 -3.84
N SER A 143 -15.79 26.04 -3.14
CA SER A 143 -16.30 26.83 -2.02
C SER A 143 -15.64 26.49 -0.67
N THR A 144 -14.92 25.36 -0.63
CA THR A 144 -14.30 24.79 0.57
C THR A 144 -12.79 24.64 0.50
N GLU A 145 -12.18 24.99 -0.64
CA GLU A 145 -10.72 25.01 -0.84
C GLU A 145 -9.99 25.76 0.28
N LYS A 146 -10.48 26.97 0.64
CA LYS A 146 -9.95 27.77 1.77
C LYS A 146 -9.91 27.03 3.11
N VAL A 147 -10.74 26.00 3.29
CA VAL A 147 -10.79 25.20 4.52
C VAL A 147 -9.68 24.15 4.50
N ALA A 148 -9.45 23.50 3.35
CA ALA A 148 -8.35 22.56 3.18
C ALA A 148 -7.00 23.29 3.35
N ASP A 149 -6.82 24.43 2.67
CA ASP A 149 -5.61 25.26 2.77
C ASP A 149 -5.31 25.66 4.21
N ALA A 150 -6.35 25.98 5.00
CA ALA A 150 -6.20 26.39 6.38
C ALA A 150 -5.74 25.26 7.32
N ILE A 151 -6.00 23.98 6.99
CA ILE A 151 -5.78 22.86 7.92
C ILE A 151 -4.71 21.87 7.46
N GLU A 152 -4.31 21.89 6.19
CA GLU A 152 -3.40 20.91 5.58
C GLU A 152 -2.08 20.81 6.35
N ASP A 153 -1.44 21.96 6.61
CA ASP A 153 -0.17 22.01 7.35
C ASP A 153 -0.30 21.56 8.81
N HIS A 154 -1.50 21.62 9.38
CA HIS A 154 -1.74 21.29 10.78
C HIS A 154 -1.98 19.79 11.03
N PHE A 155 -2.40 19.03 10.01
CA PHE A 155 -2.65 17.61 10.13
C PHE A 155 -1.39 16.84 10.52
N SER A 156 -0.27 17.08 9.84
CA SER A 156 1.00 16.41 10.11
C SER A 156 1.44 16.53 11.58
N ASN A 157 1.32 17.74 12.15
CA ASN A 157 1.66 18.00 13.56
C ASN A 157 0.76 17.20 14.53
N LEU A 158 -0.55 17.11 14.24
CA LEU A 158 -1.47 16.35 15.08
C LEU A 158 -1.24 14.85 14.94
N GLU A 159 -0.97 14.37 13.73
CA GLU A 159 -0.64 12.95 13.47
C GLU A 159 0.59 12.52 14.27
N GLU A 160 1.63 13.36 14.32
CA GLU A 160 2.84 13.10 15.09
C GLU A 160 2.57 12.99 16.60
N GLU A 161 1.80 13.93 17.18
CA GLU A 161 1.45 13.88 18.61
C GLU A 161 0.63 12.62 18.95
N LEU A 162 -0.20 12.17 18.02
CA LEU A 162 -1.05 10.99 18.16
C LEU A 162 -0.33 9.69 17.80
N HIS A 163 0.94 9.72 17.36
CA HIS A 163 1.70 8.54 16.97
C HIS A 163 2.19 7.74 18.19
N ARG A 164 1.26 7.07 18.88
CA ARG A 164 1.49 6.33 20.13
C ARG A 164 0.88 4.95 20.10
N ASP A 165 1.34 4.07 20.98
CA ASP A 165 0.73 2.76 21.17
C ASP A 165 -0.49 2.85 22.10
N TYR A 166 -1.69 2.72 21.53
CA TYR A 166 -2.95 2.67 22.28
C TYR A 166 -3.48 1.24 22.51
N GLY A 167 -2.66 0.22 22.26
CA GLY A 167 -3.05 -1.18 22.38
C GLY A 167 -4.03 -1.65 21.29
N GLY A 168 -4.45 -2.91 21.43
CA GLY A 168 -5.36 -3.60 20.52
C GLY A 168 -4.83 -3.83 19.11
N ILE A 169 -5.74 -4.09 18.17
CA ILE A 169 -5.40 -4.56 16.82
C ILE A 169 -5.25 -3.44 15.78
N LEU A 170 -5.70 -2.23 16.08
CA LEU A 170 -5.70 -1.10 15.14
C LEU A 170 -4.26 -0.65 14.84
N GLU A 171 -3.85 -0.72 13.57
CA GLU A 171 -2.52 -0.26 13.12
C GLU A 171 -2.60 1.11 12.44
N HIS A 172 -3.70 1.36 11.73
CA HIS A 172 -3.94 2.61 11.02
C HIS A 172 -5.33 3.16 11.37
N LEU A 173 -5.43 4.48 11.49
CA LEU A 173 -6.69 5.20 11.63
C LEU A 173 -6.75 6.32 10.60
N TRP A 174 -7.69 6.22 9.67
CA TRP A 174 -7.91 7.21 8.62
C TRP A 174 -9.20 7.97 8.89
N ILE A 175 -9.11 9.30 8.92
CA ILE A 175 -10.22 10.19 9.21
C ILE A 175 -10.35 11.18 8.07
N ASP A 176 -11.39 11.03 7.24
CA ASP A 176 -11.62 11.94 6.12
C ASP A 176 -12.54 13.08 6.54
N LEU A 177 -12.11 14.33 6.37
CA LEU A 177 -12.98 15.49 6.40
C LEU A 177 -13.63 15.67 5.01
N GLU A 178 -14.94 15.47 4.93
CA GLU A 178 -15.67 15.60 3.66
C GLU A 178 -16.05 17.06 3.39
N LEU A 179 -15.36 17.70 2.44
CA LEU A 179 -15.55 19.12 2.11
C LEU A 179 -16.44 19.39 0.88
N VAL A 180 -17.11 18.38 0.32
CA VAL A 180 -18.05 18.56 -0.80
C VAL A 180 -19.49 18.54 -0.31
N GLU A 181 -20.12 19.71 -0.23
CA GLU A 181 -21.48 19.85 0.32
C GLU A 181 -22.53 19.07 -0.51
N SER A 182 -22.39 19.08 -1.83
CA SER A 182 -23.33 18.42 -2.75
C SER A 182 -23.38 16.90 -2.56
N HIS A 183 -22.26 16.27 -2.24
CA HIS A 183 -22.19 14.83 -1.94
C HIS A 183 -22.94 14.50 -0.65
N LEU A 184 -22.88 15.40 0.32
CA LEU A 184 -23.46 15.19 1.65
C LEU A 184 -24.94 15.59 1.75
N LYS A 185 -25.51 16.11 0.65
CA LYS A 185 -26.96 16.30 0.48
C LYS A 185 -27.65 15.00 0.05
N SER A 186 -26.93 14.12 -0.64
CA SER A 186 -27.48 12.86 -1.19
C SER A 186 -27.11 11.63 -0.37
N ARG A 187 -26.14 11.73 0.54
CA ARG A 187 -25.78 10.67 1.49
C ARG A 187 -25.28 11.23 2.82
N ASP A 188 -25.34 10.39 3.85
CA ASP A 188 -24.63 10.63 5.10
C ASP A 188 -23.11 10.42 4.93
N SER A 189 -22.34 10.91 5.91
CA SER A 189 -20.90 10.66 5.96
C SER A 189 -20.63 9.16 6.12
N TRP A 190 -19.48 8.71 5.60
CA TRP A 190 -19.13 7.29 5.72
C TRP A 190 -18.96 6.89 7.18
N HIS A 191 -19.77 5.92 7.60
CA HIS A 191 -19.68 5.35 8.94
C HIS A 191 -18.35 4.62 9.16
N PHE A 192 -17.97 4.49 10.43
CA PHE A 192 -16.80 3.71 10.81
C PHE A 192 -16.82 2.28 10.30
N ARG A 193 -15.77 1.93 9.57
CA ARG A 193 -15.44 0.59 9.11
C ARG A 193 -14.07 0.20 9.63
N PHE A 194 -13.92 -1.09 9.92
CA PHE A 194 -12.64 -1.69 10.25
C PHE A 194 -12.31 -2.73 9.18
N GLN A 195 -11.22 -2.51 8.46
CA GLN A 195 -10.77 -3.35 7.36
C GLN A 195 -9.45 -4.02 7.74
N LYS A 196 -9.42 -5.34 7.68
CA LYS A 196 -8.21 -6.12 8.02
C LYS A 196 -7.05 -5.84 7.06
N ARG A 197 -7.36 -5.38 5.85
CA ARG A 197 -6.41 -5.05 4.80
C ARG A 197 -7.03 -4.06 3.82
N VAL A 198 -6.28 -3.04 3.45
CA VAL A 198 -6.63 -2.04 2.45
C VAL A 198 -5.44 -1.86 1.52
N ASP A 199 -5.70 -1.69 0.22
CA ASP A 199 -4.65 -1.47 -0.79
C ASP A 199 -3.95 -0.14 -0.50
N ASN A 200 -2.63 -0.12 -0.64
CA ASN A 200 -1.81 1.07 -0.44
C ASN A 200 -1.11 1.43 -1.75
N PRO A 201 -1.78 2.20 -2.64
CA PRO A 201 -1.24 2.53 -3.95
C PRO A 201 -0.01 3.45 -3.88
N GLU A 202 0.22 4.12 -2.74
CA GLU A 202 1.34 5.03 -2.56
C GLU A 202 2.67 4.32 -2.28
N SER A 203 2.64 3.03 -1.92
CA SER A 203 3.85 2.26 -1.64
C SER A 203 4.09 1.17 -2.67
N HIS A 204 5.26 1.22 -3.30
CA HIS A 204 5.71 0.17 -4.22
C HIS A 204 6.16 -1.11 -3.50
N THR A 205 6.49 -1.02 -2.20
CA THR A 205 7.01 -2.16 -1.41
C THR A 205 6.00 -2.71 -0.41
N GLU A 206 5.17 -1.85 0.18
CA GLU A 206 4.14 -2.21 1.16
C GLU A 206 2.76 -2.02 0.53
N LEU A 207 2.39 -2.95 -0.36
CA LEU A 207 1.17 -2.90 -1.19
C LEU A 207 -0.14 -2.82 -0.40
N TYR A 208 -0.10 -3.07 0.91
CA TYR A 208 -1.29 -3.06 1.76
C TYR A 208 -1.01 -2.45 3.14
N SER A 209 -1.98 -1.69 3.63
CA SER A 209 -2.12 -1.30 5.02
C SER A 209 -3.03 -2.31 5.73
N TYR A 210 -2.67 -2.71 6.95
CA TYR A 210 -3.40 -3.73 7.72
C TYR A 210 -4.19 -3.10 8.86
N ASN A 211 -5.26 -3.76 9.29
CA ASN A 211 -6.04 -3.38 10.48
C ASN A 211 -6.36 -1.88 10.53
N VAL A 212 -7.01 -1.40 9.47
CA VAL A 212 -7.31 0.01 9.22
C VAL A 212 -8.72 0.32 9.73
N GLY A 213 -8.82 1.26 10.67
CA GLY A 213 -10.07 1.94 11.01
C GLY A 213 -10.25 3.13 10.10
N HIS A 214 -11.43 3.27 9.49
CA HIS A 214 -11.71 4.34 8.54
C HIS A 214 -13.11 4.89 8.75
N TYR A 215 -13.23 6.22 8.80
CA TYR A 215 -14.53 6.91 8.83
C TYR A 215 -14.39 8.33 8.32
N SER A 216 -15.54 8.95 8.04
CA SER A 216 -15.58 10.31 7.52
C SER A 216 -16.38 11.26 8.43
N VAL A 217 -15.96 12.51 8.43
CA VAL A 217 -16.46 13.60 9.25
C VAL A 217 -17.08 14.65 8.34
N LYS A 218 -18.35 14.96 8.61
CA LYS A 218 -19.12 15.97 7.88
C LYS A 218 -19.14 17.27 8.68
N PRO A 219 -18.62 18.39 8.15
CA PRO A 219 -18.79 19.68 8.77
C PRO A 219 -20.20 20.24 8.54
N ASP A 220 -20.62 21.14 9.42
CA ASP A 220 -21.65 22.11 9.14
C ASP A 220 -21.13 23.18 8.15
N PHE A 221 -21.59 23.09 6.91
CA PHE A 221 -21.22 24.01 5.83
C PHE A 221 -21.74 25.43 6.03
N GLU A 222 -22.89 25.62 6.70
CA GLU A 222 -23.41 26.96 7.00
C GLU A 222 -22.53 27.65 8.05
N LYS A 223 -21.99 26.89 8.99
CA LYS A 223 -20.98 27.39 9.94
C LYS A 223 -19.67 27.73 9.21
N LEU A 224 -19.15 26.82 8.37
CA LEU A 224 -17.91 27.05 7.62
C LEU A 224 -17.93 28.32 6.76
N ARG A 225 -19.05 28.63 6.10
CA ARG A 225 -19.19 29.85 5.29
C ARG A 225 -19.03 31.13 6.10
N LYS A 226 -19.37 31.12 7.39
CA LYS A 226 -19.28 32.27 8.29
C LYS A 226 -17.89 32.47 8.88
N LEU A 227 -17.01 31.46 8.78
CA LEU A 227 -15.65 31.53 9.26
C LEU A 227 -14.75 32.18 8.20
N SER A 228 -14.04 33.24 8.61
CA SER A 228 -13.22 34.07 7.74
C SER A 228 -11.74 34.07 8.08
N SER A 229 -11.35 33.71 9.30
CA SER A 229 -9.95 33.58 9.69
C SER A 229 -9.54 32.11 9.77
N GLU A 230 -8.29 31.84 9.38
CA GLU A 230 -7.64 30.53 9.49
C GLU A 230 -7.78 29.95 10.90
N THR A 231 -7.45 30.72 11.94
CA THR A 231 -7.58 30.30 13.35
C THR A 231 -9.00 29.83 13.69
N SER A 232 -10.02 30.53 13.21
CA SER A 232 -11.42 30.16 13.48
C SER A 232 -11.84 28.90 12.73
N ILE A 233 -11.31 28.70 11.53
CA ILE A 233 -11.52 27.50 10.72
C ILE A 233 -10.85 26.30 11.39
N CYS A 234 -9.56 26.43 11.73
CA CYS A 234 -8.79 25.39 12.41
C CYS A 234 -9.48 24.98 13.72
N SER A 235 -9.83 25.95 14.56
CA SER A 235 -10.46 25.66 15.85
C SER A 235 -11.75 24.86 15.69
N TYR A 236 -12.61 25.28 14.77
CA TYR A 236 -13.84 24.55 14.49
C TYR A 236 -13.59 23.13 13.94
N ILE A 237 -12.67 22.98 12.97
CA ILE A 237 -12.39 21.69 12.35
C ILE A 237 -11.76 20.72 13.35
N PHE A 238 -10.78 21.15 14.13
CA PHE A 238 -10.13 20.28 15.11
C PHE A 238 -11.06 19.90 16.27
N GLU A 239 -11.94 20.80 16.71
CA GLU A 239 -13.02 20.47 17.65
C GLU A 239 -13.96 19.42 17.05
N LEU A 240 -14.38 19.60 15.79
CA LEU A 240 -15.23 18.64 15.09
C LEU A 240 -14.55 17.27 14.94
N LEU A 241 -13.27 17.24 14.57
CA LEU A 241 -12.47 16.02 14.48
C LEU A 241 -12.37 15.34 15.84
N TYR A 242 -12.06 16.08 16.91
CA TYR A 242 -12.03 15.55 18.27
C TYR A 242 -13.37 14.92 18.66
N GLU A 243 -14.49 15.62 18.46
CA GLU A 243 -15.82 15.09 18.76
C GLU A 243 -16.12 13.81 17.98
N SER A 244 -15.72 13.77 16.70
CA SER A 244 -15.91 12.61 15.84
C SER A 244 -15.25 11.33 16.37
N THR A 245 -14.15 11.44 17.13
CA THR A 245 -13.43 10.28 17.68
C THR A 245 -14.24 9.50 18.72
N GLN A 246 -15.41 10.02 19.14
CA GLN A 246 -16.37 9.30 19.99
C GLN A 246 -16.83 7.99 19.33
N VAL A 247 -16.79 7.94 17.98
CA VAL A 247 -17.05 6.71 17.24
C VAL A 247 -16.12 5.57 17.66
N LEU A 248 -14.87 5.84 18.02
CA LEU A 248 -13.90 4.82 18.44
C LEU A 248 -14.27 4.22 19.79
N VAL A 249 -14.73 5.06 20.73
CA VAL A 249 -15.26 4.58 22.02
C VAL A 249 -16.48 3.69 21.79
N ASN A 250 -17.40 4.13 20.92
CA ASN A 250 -18.60 3.37 20.58
C ASN A 250 -18.27 2.03 19.89
N LYS A 251 -17.12 1.94 19.21
CA LYS A 251 -16.65 0.73 18.52
C LYS A 251 -15.55 -0.02 19.25
N GLN A 252 -15.19 0.37 20.48
CA GLN A 252 -14.04 -0.15 21.21
C GLN A 252 -14.02 -1.69 21.32
N LYS A 253 -15.18 -2.32 21.51
CA LYS A 253 -15.30 -3.80 21.54
C LYS A 253 -14.83 -4.48 20.25
N LYS A 254 -14.94 -3.82 19.09
CA LYS A 254 -14.50 -4.35 17.79
C LYS A 254 -13.01 -4.12 17.53
N LEU A 255 -12.35 -3.29 18.34
CA LEU A 255 -10.95 -2.91 18.20
C LEU A 255 -10.03 -3.66 19.18
N ASP A 256 -10.59 -4.68 19.84
CA ASP A 256 -9.87 -5.73 20.56
C ASP A 256 -8.74 -5.23 21.47
N GLY A 257 -9.08 -4.41 22.46
CA GLY A 257 -8.12 -3.87 23.43
C GLY A 257 -7.57 -2.48 23.10
N PHE A 258 -8.00 -1.85 22.00
CA PHE A 258 -7.69 -0.45 21.71
C PHE A 258 -8.25 0.48 22.80
N ASN A 259 -7.40 1.33 23.36
CA ASN A 259 -7.77 2.29 24.39
C ASN A 259 -8.26 3.61 23.78
N ALA A 260 -9.51 3.60 23.31
CA ALA A 260 -10.14 4.77 22.69
C ALA A 260 -10.24 5.99 23.63
N THR A 261 -10.34 5.76 24.95
CA THR A 261 -10.36 6.85 25.93
C THR A 261 -9.00 7.54 26.03
N ALA A 262 -7.91 6.78 26.10
CA ALA A 262 -6.57 7.36 26.10
C ALA A 262 -6.28 8.10 24.78
N PHE A 263 -6.66 7.51 23.64
CA PHE A 263 -6.56 8.18 22.34
C PHE A 263 -7.27 9.54 22.33
N ARG A 264 -8.52 9.60 22.83
CA ARG A 264 -9.28 10.85 22.92
C ARG A 264 -8.62 11.89 23.82
N GLN A 265 -8.08 11.46 24.96
CA GLN A 265 -7.39 12.36 25.89
C GLN A 265 -6.11 12.93 25.27
N ASP A 266 -5.33 12.09 24.59
CA ASP A 266 -4.12 12.51 23.89
C ASP A 266 -4.46 13.43 22.69
N PHE A 267 -5.54 13.15 21.96
CA PHE A 267 -6.04 14.03 20.89
C PHE A 267 -6.35 15.43 21.42
N LEU A 268 -7.15 15.52 22.48
CA LEU A 268 -7.51 16.81 23.07
C LEU A 268 -6.28 17.55 23.60
N SER A 269 -5.39 16.82 24.27
CA SER A 269 -4.14 17.38 24.81
C SER A 269 -3.23 17.90 23.70
N ALA A 270 -3.12 17.18 22.58
CA ALA A 270 -2.38 17.59 21.41
C ALA A 270 -2.98 18.84 20.76
N CYS A 271 -4.29 18.88 20.56
CA CYS A 271 -4.96 20.08 20.03
C CYS A 271 -4.75 21.31 20.92
N LYS A 272 -4.79 21.16 22.24
CA LYS A 272 -4.51 22.27 23.18
C LYS A 272 -3.04 22.69 23.13
N LYS A 273 -2.11 21.73 23.09
CA LYS A 273 -0.67 21.99 22.97
C LYS A 273 -0.33 22.75 21.69
N LEU A 274 -0.98 22.40 20.58
CA LEU A 274 -0.76 23.02 19.27
C LEU A 274 -1.56 24.31 19.07
N GLY A 275 -2.42 24.70 20.02
CA GLY A 275 -3.23 25.92 19.94
C GLY A 275 -4.40 25.83 18.97
N TYR A 276 -4.86 24.61 18.66
CA TYR A 276 -6.01 24.38 17.78
C TYR A 276 -7.33 24.46 18.55
N ILE A 277 -7.36 24.01 19.80
CA ILE A 277 -8.53 24.06 20.68
C ILE A 277 -8.11 24.74 21.98
N ASP A 278 -8.96 25.61 22.51
CA ASP A 278 -8.76 26.27 23.81
C ASP A 278 -9.05 25.33 25.00
#